data_AF-A0A7L4GVJ6-F1
#
_entry.id   AF-A0A7L4GVJ6-F1
#
_cell.length_a   1.000
_cell.length_b   1.000
_cell.length_c   1.000
_cell.angle_alpha   90.00
_cell.angle_beta   90.00
_cell.angle_gamma   90.00
#
_symmetry.space_group_name_H-M   'P 1'
#
loop_
_entity.id
_entity.type
_entity.pdbx_description
1 polymer ?
#
loop_
_entity_poly.entity_id
_entity_poly.type
_entity_poly.pdbx_seq_one_letter_code
_entity_poly.pdbx_strand_id
1 'polypeptide(L)'
;NMGAYKYIQELWRKKQSDVMRFLLRVRCWQYRQLSALHRAPRPTRPDKARRLGYKAKQGYVIYRVRVRRGGRKRPVPKGATYGKPVHHGVNQLKFARSLQSVAEERAGRHCGALRVLNSYWVGEDSTYKFFEVILIDPFHKTIRRNPDTQWITKPVHKHREMRGLTSAGRKSRGLGKGHKFHHTIGGSRRAAWRRRNTLQLHRYR
;
A
#
# COMPACT_ATOMS: atom_id res chain seq x y z
N ASN A 1 -24.92 13.65 17.20
CA ASN A 1 -24.20 14.83 16.63
C ASN A 1 -23.18 14.44 15.58
N MET A 2 -23.33 14.97 14.36
CA MET A 2 -22.47 14.64 13.22
C MET A 2 -21.19 15.49 13.25
N GLY A 3 -20.04 14.90 13.56
CA GLY A 3 -18.76 15.63 13.67
C GLY A 3 -18.16 16.03 12.31
N ALA A 4 -17.31 17.06 12.29
CA ALA A 4 -16.69 17.64 11.08
C ALA A 4 -16.06 16.60 10.12
N TYR A 5 -15.46 15.52 10.64
CA TYR A 5 -14.87 14.45 9.83
C TYR A 5 -15.88 13.75 8.91
N LYS A 6 -17.15 13.69 9.30
CA LYS A 6 -18.21 13.09 8.48
C LYS A 6 -18.50 13.94 7.24
N TYR A 7 -18.59 15.27 7.39
CA TYR A 7 -18.75 16.19 6.25
C TYR A 7 -17.56 16.13 5.28
N ILE A 8 -16.33 16.13 5.81
CA ILE A 8 -15.12 15.94 4.99
C ILE A 8 -15.20 14.62 4.20
N GLN A 9 -15.63 13.54 4.85
CA GLN A 9 -15.80 12.25 4.18
C GLN A 9 -16.83 12.31 3.05
N GLU A 10 -18.00 12.95 3.26
CA GLU A 10 -19.02 13.07 2.22
C GLU A 10 -18.53 13.89 1.01
N LEU A 11 -17.78 14.97 1.26
CA LEU A 11 -17.12 15.75 0.21
C LEU A 11 -16.15 14.89 -0.62
N TRP A 12 -15.33 14.05 0.04
CA TRP A 12 -14.45 13.11 -0.66
C TRP A 12 -15.17 11.94 -1.34
N ARG A 13 -16.44 11.66 -1.02
CA ARG A 13 -17.24 10.68 -1.76
C ARG A 13 -17.71 11.26 -3.09
N LYS A 14 -18.13 12.52 -3.12
CA LYS A 14 -18.56 13.26 -4.33
C LYS A 14 -17.39 13.82 -5.14
N LYS A 15 -16.47 12.98 -5.61
CA LYS A 15 -15.24 13.43 -6.33
C LYS A 15 -15.50 14.08 -7.70
N GLN A 16 -16.69 13.90 -8.25
CA GLN A 16 -17.10 14.48 -9.52
C GLN A 16 -17.68 15.89 -9.40
N SER A 17 -17.93 16.38 -8.17
CA SER A 17 -18.38 17.77 -7.98
C SER A 17 -17.32 18.76 -8.46
N ASP A 18 -17.75 19.94 -8.89
CA ASP A 18 -16.85 20.95 -9.46
C ASP A 18 -15.76 21.37 -8.46
N VAL A 19 -16.15 21.55 -7.19
CA VAL A 19 -15.22 21.83 -6.08
C VAL A 19 -14.13 20.76 -5.98
N MET A 20 -14.50 19.47 -6.01
CA MET A 20 -13.54 18.39 -5.90
C MET A 20 -12.66 18.24 -7.14
N ARG A 21 -13.24 18.42 -8.34
CA ARG A 21 -12.48 18.37 -9.60
C ARG A 21 -11.45 19.48 -9.67
N PHE A 22 -11.84 20.71 -9.32
CA PHE A 22 -10.95 21.86 -9.24
C PHE A 22 -9.79 21.60 -8.26
N LEU A 23 -10.13 21.23 -7.02
CA LEU A 23 -9.14 21.01 -5.96
C LEU A 23 -8.19 19.83 -6.26
N LEU A 24 -8.68 18.75 -6.88
CA LEU A 24 -7.83 17.64 -7.32
C LEU A 24 -6.92 18.03 -8.48
N ARG A 25 -7.39 18.87 -9.42
CA ARG A 25 -6.59 19.37 -10.54
C ARG A 25 -5.41 20.20 -10.05
N VAL A 26 -5.66 21.19 -9.19
CA VAL A 26 -4.62 22.06 -8.60
C VAL A 26 -3.60 21.23 -7.81
N ARG A 27 -4.07 20.27 -6.99
CA ARG A 27 -3.18 19.38 -6.23
C ARG A 27 -2.33 18.49 -7.12
N CYS A 28 -2.90 17.88 -8.17
CA CYS A 28 -2.12 17.04 -9.07
C CYS A 28 -1.04 17.85 -9.80
N TRP A 29 -1.35 19.09 -10.21
CA TRP A 29 -0.34 20.00 -10.75
C TRP A 29 0.78 20.26 -9.74
N GLN A 30 0.45 20.65 -8.50
CA GLN A 30 1.44 20.88 -7.45
C GLN A 30 2.32 19.63 -7.20
N TYR A 31 1.70 18.45 -7.09
CA TYR A 31 2.42 17.21 -6.78
C TYR A 31 3.32 16.74 -7.93
N ARG A 32 3.07 17.19 -9.17
CA ARG A 32 3.95 16.92 -10.31
C ARG A 32 5.26 17.70 -10.24
N GLN A 33 5.20 18.95 -9.74
CA GLN A 33 6.39 19.80 -9.61
C GLN A 33 7.33 19.31 -8.50
N LEU A 34 6.78 18.64 -7.48
CA LEU A 34 7.55 18.07 -6.38
C LEU A 34 8.25 16.75 -6.78
N SER A 35 9.25 16.37 -5.99
CA SER A 35 9.97 15.12 -6.18
C SER A 35 9.03 13.91 -6.06
N ALA A 36 9.44 12.78 -6.66
CA ALA A 36 8.61 11.58 -6.72
C ALA A 36 8.23 11.01 -5.35
N LEU A 37 9.04 11.32 -4.33
CA LEU A 37 8.83 11.01 -2.94
C LEU A 37 9.30 12.21 -2.12
N HIS A 38 8.39 12.85 -1.39
CA HIS A 38 8.68 13.99 -0.52
C HIS A 38 7.86 13.91 0.76
N ARG A 39 8.35 14.55 1.82
CA ARG A 39 7.63 14.69 3.09
C ARG A 39 6.46 15.67 2.91
N ALA A 40 5.27 15.29 3.36
CA ALA A 40 4.12 16.19 3.46
C ALA A 40 4.04 16.75 4.90
N PRO A 41 3.86 18.07 5.08
CA PRO A 41 3.81 18.67 6.42
C PRO A 41 2.55 18.27 7.19
N ARG A 42 1.43 18.04 6.49
CA ARG A 42 0.13 17.66 7.05
C ARG A 42 -0.61 16.70 6.13
N PRO A 43 -1.52 15.85 6.64
CA PRO A 43 -2.34 14.99 5.79
C PRO A 43 -3.22 15.82 4.90
N THR A 44 -3.23 15.52 3.60
CA THR A 44 -4.20 16.11 2.64
C THR A 44 -5.64 15.72 2.99
N ARG A 45 -5.80 14.55 3.62
CA ARG A 45 -7.08 13.96 4.00
C ARG A 45 -7.06 13.58 5.49
N PRO A 46 -7.26 14.54 6.41
CA PRO A 46 -7.22 14.25 7.84
C PRO A 46 -8.28 13.22 8.27
N ASP A 47 -9.46 13.21 7.63
CA ASP A 47 -10.52 12.20 7.83
C ASP A 47 -10.03 10.78 7.54
N LYS A 48 -9.35 10.61 6.40
CA LYS A 48 -8.90 9.31 5.92
C LYS A 48 -7.66 8.84 6.66
N ALA A 49 -6.72 9.76 6.92
CA ALA A 49 -5.54 9.49 7.70
C ALA A 49 -5.91 9.00 9.11
N ARG A 50 -6.83 9.71 9.79
CA ARG A 50 -7.31 9.34 11.13
C ARG A 50 -7.91 7.93 11.16
N ARG A 51 -8.76 7.59 10.19
CA ARG A 51 -9.34 6.23 10.06
C ARG A 51 -8.30 5.14 9.89
N LEU A 52 -7.15 5.47 9.31
CA LEU A 52 -6.05 4.54 9.07
C LEU A 52 -5.02 4.52 10.21
N GLY A 53 -5.30 5.23 11.32
CA GLY A 53 -4.49 5.19 12.54
C GLY A 53 -3.50 6.36 12.70
N TYR A 54 -3.56 7.38 11.83
CA TYR A 54 -2.80 8.61 12.04
C TYR A 54 -3.33 9.36 13.26
N LYS A 55 -2.41 9.82 14.12
CA LYS A 55 -2.69 10.75 15.21
C LYS A 55 -1.77 11.95 15.04
N ALA A 56 -2.28 13.17 15.31
CA ALA A 56 -1.49 14.40 15.25
C ALA A 56 -0.63 14.53 16.52
N LYS A 57 0.40 13.70 16.62
CA LYS A 57 1.40 13.72 17.69
C LYS A 57 2.78 13.44 17.12
N GLN A 58 3.83 13.83 17.83
CA GLN A 58 5.21 13.54 17.43
C GLN A 58 5.43 12.04 17.23
N GLY A 59 6.33 11.69 16.31
CA GLY A 59 6.60 10.32 15.88
C GLY A 59 5.72 9.82 14.73
N TYR A 60 4.68 10.56 14.33
CA TYR A 60 3.97 10.32 13.06
C TYR A 60 4.51 11.22 11.96
N VAL A 61 4.74 10.67 10.78
CA VAL A 61 5.10 11.44 9.59
C VAL A 61 4.32 10.97 8.38
N ILE A 62 4.16 11.85 7.40
CA ILE A 62 3.48 11.54 6.15
C ILE A 62 4.43 11.83 5.01
N TYR A 63 4.57 10.85 4.12
CA TYR A 63 5.29 11.01 2.86
C TYR A 63 4.31 10.88 1.71
N ARG A 64 4.43 11.77 0.73
CA ARG A 64 3.68 11.70 -0.52
C ARG A 64 4.55 11.03 -1.58
N VAL A 65 3.98 10.05 -2.25
CA VAL A 65 4.66 9.24 -3.27
C VAL A 65 3.83 9.23 -4.54
N ARG A 66 4.47 9.53 -5.68
CA ARG A 66 3.87 9.32 -7.00
C ARG A 66 4.31 8.00 -7.60
N VAL A 67 3.39 7.28 -8.22
CA VAL A 67 3.64 6.02 -8.93
C VAL A 67 3.05 6.12 -10.33
N ARG A 68 3.83 5.74 -11.36
CA ARG A 68 3.34 5.70 -12.75
C ARG A 68 2.15 4.75 -12.85
N ARG A 69 1.13 5.18 -13.57
CA ARG A 69 -0.04 4.39 -13.95
C ARG A 69 0.34 3.40 -15.05
N GLY A 70 -0.53 2.41 -15.23
CA GLY A 70 -0.41 1.40 -16.29
C GLY A 70 0.13 0.06 -15.81
N GLY A 71 0.25 -0.86 -16.76
CA GLY A 71 0.90 -2.16 -16.56
C GLY A 71 2.42 -2.02 -16.51
N ARG A 72 3.10 -3.17 -16.36
CA ARG A 72 4.55 -3.24 -16.50
C ARG A 72 4.87 -4.17 -17.65
N LYS A 73 5.58 -3.64 -18.65
CA LYS A 73 6.17 -4.45 -19.72
C LYS A 73 7.12 -5.47 -19.10
N ARG A 74 7.17 -6.69 -19.65
CA ARG A 74 8.22 -7.64 -19.29
C ARG A 74 9.59 -7.05 -19.65
N PRO A 75 10.57 -7.04 -18.72
CA PRO A 75 11.90 -6.52 -19.00
C PRO A 75 12.70 -7.55 -19.83
N VAL A 76 12.43 -7.63 -21.13
CA VAL A 76 13.17 -8.48 -22.08
C VAL A 76 13.72 -7.64 -23.24
N PRO A 77 15.00 -7.82 -23.62
CA PRO A 77 15.57 -7.17 -24.79
C PRO A 77 14.78 -7.53 -26.05
N LYS A 78 14.42 -6.51 -26.85
CA LYS A 78 13.69 -6.66 -28.12
C LYS A 78 12.38 -7.47 -28.08
N GLY A 79 11.85 -7.79 -26.89
CA GLY A 79 10.68 -8.66 -26.75
C GLY A 79 10.97 -10.17 -26.80
N ALA A 80 12.23 -10.58 -26.92
CA ALA A 80 12.60 -11.98 -27.05
C ALA A 80 12.57 -12.71 -25.70
N THR A 81 11.69 -13.73 -25.56
CA THR A 81 11.53 -14.50 -24.32
C THR A 81 12.12 -15.92 -24.39
N TYR A 82 12.50 -16.41 -25.57
CA TYR A 82 13.14 -17.71 -25.83
C TYR A 82 12.48 -18.90 -25.08
N GLY A 83 11.22 -19.20 -25.40
CA GLY A 83 10.50 -20.29 -24.74
C GLY A 83 9.22 -20.68 -25.45
N LYS A 84 8.35 -21.44 -24.77
CA LYS A 84 7.03 -21.83 -25.31
C LYS A 84 6.16 -20.61 -25.64
N PRO A 85 5.32 -20.65 -26.69
CA PRO A 85 4.47 -19.52 -27.12
C PRO A 85 3.63 -18.88 -26.00
N VAL A 86 3.14 -19.68 -25.05
CA VAL A 86 2.38 -19.19 -23.87
C VAL A 86 3.14 -18.16 -23.03
N HIS A 87 4.47 -18.16 -23.08
CA HIS A 87 5.32 -17.24 -22.34
C HIS A 87 5.78 -16.01 -23.15
N HIS A 88 5.40 -15.88 -24.42
CA HIS A 88 5.85 -14.77 -25.30
C HIS A 88 5.18 -13.42 -25.00
N GLY A 89 4.16 -13.37 -24.13
CA GLY A 89 3.47 -12.11 -23.79
C GLY A 89 4.37 -11.08 -23.09
N VAL A 90 4.46 -9.87 -23.66
CA VAL A 90 5.34 -8.77 -23.17
C VAL A 90 4.56 -7.53 -22.70
N ASN A 91 3.58 -7.04 -23.46
CA ASN A 91 3.01 -5.69 -23.27
C ASN A 91 1.80 -5.63 -22.32
N GLN A 92 0.89 -6.61 -22.39
CA GLN A 92 -0.40 -6.54 -21.69
C GLN A 92 -0.36 -7.11 -20.26
N LEU A 93 0.84 -7.34 -19.71
CA LEU A 93 1.02 -7.90 -18.37
C LEU A 93 0.60 -6.90 -17.27
N LYS A 94 -0.06 -7.42 -16.25
CA LYS A 94 -0.46 -6.67 -15.05
C LYS A 94 0.42 -7.06 -13.88
N PHE A 95 0.83 -6.08 -13.10
CA PHE A 95 1.64 -6.33 -11.91
C PHE A 95 0.78 -6.95 -10.80
N ALA A 96 1.30 -7.97 -10.12
CA ALA A 96 0.54 -8.69 -9.09
C ALA A 96 0.14 -7.83 -7.88
N ARG A 97 0.95 -6.81 -7.55
CA ARG A 97 0.71 -5.90 -6.42
C ARG A 97 0.07 -4.60 -6.89
N SER A 98 -0.72 -3.98 -6.01
CA SER A 98 -1.34 -2.69 -6.30
C SER A 98 -0.31 -1.56 -6.37
N LEU A 99 -0.61 -0.49 -7.12
CA LEU A 99 0.22 0.72 -7.16
C LEU A 99 0.38 1.36 -5.77
N GLN A 100 -0.63 1.22 -4.91
CA GLN A 100 -0.58 1.67 -3.52
C GLN A 100 0.47 0.89 -2.71
N SER A 101 0.54 -0.45 -2.86
CA SER A 101 1.60 -1.27 -2.24
C SER A 101 2.99 -0.87 -2.74
N VAL A 102 3.11 -0.54 -4.03
CA VAL A 102 4.37 -0.04 -4.61
C VAL A 102 4.76 1.31 -4.01
N ALA A 103 3.80 2.19 -3.74
CA ALA A 103 4.04 3.46 -3.06
C ALA A 103 4.55 3.26 -1.62
N GLU A 104 3.93 2.34 -0.88
CA GLU A 104 4.36 1.96 0.47
C GLU A 104 5.80 1.42 0.47
N GLU A 105 6.15 0.54 -0.47
CA GLU A 105 7.51 0.01 -0.59
C GLU A 105 8.55 1.08 -0.94
N ARG A 106 8.21 2.04 -1.82
CA ARG A 106 9.09 3.17 -2.12
C ARG A 106 9.35 4.03 -0.89
N ALA A 107 8.30 4.35 -0.12
CA ALA A 107 8.41 5.08 1.13
C ALA A 107 9.22 4.30 2.18
N GLY A 108 8.95 3.00 2.35
CA GLY A 108 9.66 2.16 3.32
C GLY A 108 11.14 1.96 3.00
N ARG A 109 11.52 1.92 1.71
CA ARG A 109 12.94 1.88 1.30
C ARG A 109 13.65 3.20 1.55
N HIS A 110 13.02 4.32 1.21
CA HIS A 110 13.62 5.64 1.41
C HIS A 110 13.74 5.98 2.90
N CYS A 111 12.71 5.68 3.68
CA CYS A 111 12.64 5.94 5.11
C CYS A 111 12.93 4.68 5.95
N GLY A 112 14.09 4.06 5.76
CA GLY A 112 14.41 2.74 6.35
C GLY A 112 14.32 2.66 7.88
N ALA A 113 14.57 3.77 8.57
CA ALA A 113 14.45 3.86 10.03
C ALA A 113 12.99 3.83 10.53
N LEU A 114 12.05 4.26 9.69
CA LEU A 114 10.63 4.38 10.04
C LEU A 114 9.86 3.07 9.77
N ARG A 115 8.61 3.03 10.23
CA ARG A 115 7.68 1.91 10.02
C ARG A 115 6.47 2.38 9.24
N VAL A 116 6.17 1.73 8.11
CA VAL A 116 4.94 1.99 7.36
C VAL A 116 3.74 1.48 8.16
N LEU A 117 2.83 2.40 8.50
CA LEU A 117 1.56 2.07 9.15
C LEU A 117 0.52 1.68 8.10
N ASN A 118 0.22 2.62 7.18
CA ASN A 118 -0.80 2.50 6.16
C ASN A 118 -0.62 3.56 5.08
N SER A 119 -1.48 3.58 4.07
CA SER A 119 -1.47 4.60 3.02
C SER A 119 -2.87 4.89 2.47
N TYR A 120 -3.02 6.00 1.75
CA TYR A 120 -4.26 6.35 1.06
C TYR A 120 -4.02 7.18 -0.20
N TRP A 121 -4.97 7.07 -1.13
CA TRP A 121 -4.99 7.84 -2.37
C TRP A 121 -5.34 9.32 -2.11
N VAL A 122 -4.63 10.22 -2.80
CA VAL A 122 -4.83 11.68 -2.68
C VAL A 122 -5.05 12.39 -4.01
N GLY A 123 -4.84 11.73 -5.14
CA GLY A 123 -5.04 12.29 -6.47
C GLY A 123 -4.51 11.38 -7.56
N GLU A 124 -4.94 11.59 -8.80
CA GLU A 124 -4.34 10.97 -9.98
C GLU A 124 -4.54 11.83 -11.22
N ASP A 125 -3.55 11.76 -12.11
CA ASP A 125 -3.59 12.30 -13.46
C ASP A 125 -3.44 11.17 -14.48
N SER A 126 -3.40 11.45 -15.78
CA SER A 126 -3.28 10.43 -16.84
C SER A 126 -2.07 9.50 -16.67
N THR A 127 -0.96 10.00 -16.12
CA THR A 127 0.35 9.33 -16.04
C THR A 127 0.67 8.81 -14.65
N TYR A 128 0.20 9.46 -13.58
CA TYR A 128 0.58 9.15 -12.19
C TYR A 128 -0.64 8.97 -11.28
N LYS A 129 -0.48 8.10 -10.27
CA LYS A 129 -1.30 8.08 -9.06
C LYS A 129 -0.47 8.56 -7.88
N PHE A 130 -1.09 9.36 -7.02
CA PHE A 130 -0.46 9.93 -5.84
C PHE A 130 -1.05 9.30 -4.58
N PHE A 131 -0.16 8.89 -3.68
CA PHE A 131 -0.52 8.31 -2.39
C PHE A 131 0.19 9.06 -1.27
N GLU A 132 -0.48 9.20 -0.13
CA GLU A 132 0.15 9.56 1.13
C GLU A 132 0.35 8.30 1.96
N VAL A 133 1.58 8.06 2.39
CA VAL A 133 1.99 6.95 3.23
C VAL A 133 2.21 7.50 4.64
N ILE A 134 1.53 6.89 5.61
CA ILE A 134 1.68 7.20 7.03
C ILE A 134 2.82 6.33 7.55
N LEU A 135 3.87 6.97 8.07
CA LEU A 135 4.97 6.28 8.74
C LEU A 135 5.03 6.69 10.21
N ILE A 136 5.57 5.78 11.01
CA ILE A 136 5.78 5.95 12.44
C ILE A 136 7.28 5.79 12.72
N ASP A 137 7.82 6.68 13.54
CA ASP A 137 9.15 6.54 14.14
C ASP A 137 9.08 5.58 15.35
N PRO A 138 9.70 4.39 15.27
CA PRO A 138 9.67 3.42 16.36
C PRO A 138 10.56 3.80 17.56
N PHE A 139 11.46 4.77 17.41
CA PHE A 139 12.36 5.22 18.46
C PHE A 139 11.80 6.40 19.28
N HIS A 140 10.79 7.10 18.76
CA HIS A 140 10.18 8.24 19.43
C HIS A 140 9.41 7.84 20.71
N LYS A 141 9.66 8.54 21.83
CA LYS A 141 9.08 8.22 23.16
C LYS A 141 7.54 8.20 23.17
N THR A 142 6.90 9.15 22.49
CA THR A 142 5.41 9.24 22.36
C THR A 142 4.78 8.06 21.62
N ILE A 143 5.55 7.31 20.83
CA ILE A 143 5.12 6.09 20.16
C ILE A 143 5.35 4.89 21.08
N ARG A 144 6.55 4.80 21.67
CA ARG A 144 6.94 3.68 22.54
C ARG A 144 6.13 3.58 23.83
N ARG A 145 5.76 4.72 24.43
CA ARG A 145 4.98 4.79 25.67
C ARG A 145 3.48 4.65 25.45
N ASN A 146 2.99 4.70 24.21
CA ASN A 146 1.56 4.68 23.93
C ASN A 146 1.13 3.24 23.54
N PRO A 147 0.26 2.59 24.34
CA PRO A 147 -0.10 1.19 24.15
C PRO A 147 -0.77 0.92 22.79
N ASP A 148 -1.57 1.86 22.26
CA ASP A 148 -2.25 1.70 20.97
C ASP A 148 -1.29 1.61 19.79
N THR A 149 -0.10 2.21 19.91
CA THR A 149 0.88 2.34 18.81
C THR A 149 2.14 1.52 19.03
N GLN A 150 2.47 1.20 20.28
CA GLN A 150 3.72 0.53 20.64
C GLN A 150 3.91 -0.81 19.93
N TRP A 151 2.83 -1.52 19.57
CA TRP A 151 2.93 -2.79 18.85
C TRP A 151 3.82 -2.67 17.61
N ILE A 152 3.76 -1.58 16.83
CA ILE A 152 4.52 -1.44 15.57
C ILE A 152 6.04 -1.30 15.79
N THR A 153 6.46 -1.01 17.03
CA THR A 153 7.87 -0.85 17.40
C THR A 153 8.59 -2.19 17.58
N LYS A 154 7.84 -3.30 17.76
CA LYS A 154 8.43 -4.63 17.93
C LYS A 154 9.21 -5.05 16.66
N PRO A 155 10.32 -5.79 16.79
CA PRO A 155 11.19 -6.15 15.66
C PRO A 155 10.47 -6.96 14.57
N VAL A 156 9.46 -7.75 14.93
CA VAL A 156 8.63 -8.53 13.98
C VAL A 156 7.85 -7.66 12.99
N HIS A 157 7.73 -6.34 13.24
CA HIS A 157 7.06 -5.37 12.39
C HIS A 157 8.03 -4.55 11.51
N LYS A 158 9.32 -4.91 11.44
CA LYS A 158 10.27 -4.38 10.45
C LYS A 158 9.78 -4.63 9.01
N HIS A 159 9.81 -3.63 8.15
CA HIS A 159 9.48 -3.74 6.72
C HIS A 159 8.20 -4.54 6.39
N ARG A 160 7.08 -4.20 7.05
CA ARG A 160 5.78 -4.85 6.83
C ARG A 160 5.26 -4.66 5.41
N GLU A 161 5.56 -3.53 4.79
CA GLU A 161 5.25 -3.18 3.41
C GLU A 161 5.91 -4.16 2.43
N MET A 162 7.18 -4.52 2.66
CA MET A 162 7.91 -5.46 1.78
C MET A 162 7.41 -6.90 1.89
N ARG A 163 6.81 -7.25 3.03
CA ARG A 163 6.22 -8.58 3.31
C ARG A 163 4.72 -8.65 2.99
N GLY A 164 4.13 -7.57 2.47
CA GLY A 164 2.70 -7.50 2.15
C GLY A 164 1.79 -7.62 3.37
N LEU A 165 2.20 -7.06 4.51
CA LEU A 165 1.46 -7.06 5.78
C LEU A 165 0.70 -5.75 6.05
N THR A 166 0.85 -4.75 5.18
CA THR A 166 0.03 -3.54 5.15
C THR A 166 -1.36 -3.82 4.59
N SER A 167 -2.30 -2.88 4.72
CA SER A 167 -3.64 -3.04 4.14
C SER A 167 -3.59 -3.22 2.62
N ALA A 168 -2.76 -2.43 1.92
CA ALA A 168 -2.62 -2.52 0.47
C ALA A 168 -1.93 -3.83 0.04
N GLY A 169 -0.88 -4.25 0.76
CA GLY A 169 -0.17 -5.50 0.50
C GLY A 169 -1.06 -6.74 0.71
N ARG A 170 -1.80 -6.79 1.82
CA ARG A 170 -2.70 -7.92 2.14
C ARG A 170 -3.77 -8.16 1.08
N LYS A 171 -4.31 -7.11 0.45
CA LYS A 171 -5.30 -7.24 -0.64
C LYS A 171 -4.77 -8.04 -1.83
N SER A 172 -3.51 -7.84 -2.21
CA SER A 172 -2.90 -8.58 -3.33
C SER A 172 -2.66 -10.07 -3.04
N ARG A 173 -2.61 -10.45 -1.75
CA ARG A 173 -2.36 -11.83 -1.33
C ARG A 173 -3.56 -12.76 -1.49
N GLY A 174 -4.76 -12.21 -1.71
CA GLY A 174 -6.00 -12.99 -1.84
C GLY A 174 -6.36 -13.74 -0.55
N LEU A 175 -6.10 -13.14 0.62
CA LEU A 175 -6.46 -13.70 1.92
C LEU A 175 -7.94 -13.44 2.21
N GLY A 176 -8.63 -14.40 2.81
CA GLY A 176 -10.02 -14.27 3.24
C GLY A 176 -10.55 -15.54 3.90
N LYS A 177 -11.86 -15.61 4.11
CA LYS A 177 -12.57 -16.76 4.71
C LYS A 177 -13.66 -17.27 3.76
N GLY A 178 -13.91 -18.57 3.76
CA GLY A 178 -14.92 -19.23 2.94
C GLY A 178 -14.37 -19.88 1.66
N HIS A 179 -15.25 -20.56 0.93
CA HIS A 179 -14.92 -21.39 -0.24
C HIS A 179 -14.10 -20.66 -1.33
N LYS A 180 -14.33 -19.35 -1.51
CA LYS A 180 -13.60 -18.51 -2.48
C LYS A 180 -12.12 -18.31 -2.16
N PHE A 181 -11.67 -18.63 -0.94
CA PHE A 181 -10.29 -18.39 -0.48
C PHE A 181 -9.47 -19.67 -0.27
N HIS A 182 -9.92 -20.80 -0.84
CA HIS A 182 -9.28 -22.11 -0.68
C HIS A 182 -7.80 -22.15 -1.13
N HIS A 183 -7.38 -21.27 -2.05
CA HIS A 183 -5.97 -21.14 -2.46
C HIS A 183 -5.04 -20.61 -1.35
N THR A 184 -5.56 -20.11 -0.22
CA THR A 184 -4.74 -19.51 0.85
C THR A 184 -4.94 -20.14 2.22
N ILE A 185 -5.59 -21.31 2.28
CA ILE A 185 -5.72 -22.11 3.51
C ILE A 185 -4.31 -22.41 4.07
N GLY A 186 -4.05 -22.04 5.33
CA GLY A 186 -2.72 -22.09 5.93
C GLY A 186 -1.90 -20.79 5.81
N GLY A 187 -2.53 -19.67 5.39
CA GLY A 187 -1.98 -18.31 5.51
C GLY A 187 -1.30 -17.72 4.27
N SER A 188 -0.97 -18.54 3.27
CA SER A 188 -0.47 -18.08 1.97
C SER A 188 -0.70 -19.10 0.86
N ARG A 189 -0.61 -18.66 -0.41
CA ARG A 189 -0.72 -19.57 -1.57
C ARG A 189 0.35 -20.65 -1.58
N ARG A 190 1.59 -20.28 -1.23
CA ARG A 190 2.70 -21.23 -1.16
C ARG A 190 2.55 -22.23 -0.01
N ALA A 191 2.06 -21.78 1.15
CA ALA A 191 1.77 -22.68 2.26
C ALA A 191 0.66 -23.70 1.90
N ALA A 192 -0.42 -23.22 1.27
CA ALA A 192 -1.50 -24.08 0.79
C ALA A 192 -1.01 -25.10 -0.25
N TRP A 193 -0.17 -24.66 -1.20
CA TRP A 193 0.41 -25.54 -2.21
C TRP A 193 1.33 -26.59 -1.58
N ARG A 194 2.27 -26.21 -0.70
CA ARG A 194 3.16 -27.16 -0.02
C ARG A 194 2.38 -28.25 0.70
N ARG A 195 1.42 -27.86 1.56
CA ARG A 195 0.58 -28.79 2.30
C ARG A 195 -0.13 -29.82 1.41
N ARG A 196 -0.58 -29.42 0.21
CA ARG A 196 -1.28 -30.31 -0.74
C ARG A 196 -0.34 -31.21 -1.54
N ASN A 197 0.92 -30.84 -1.67
CA ASN A 197 1.92 -31.55 -2.49
C ASN A 197 2.96 -32.26 -1.61
N THR A 198 2.74 -32.35 -0.29
CA THR A 198 3.57 -33.12 0.64
C THR A 198 2.89 -34.46 0.90
N LEU A 199 3.48 -35.54 0.38
CA LEU A 199 3.07 -36.91 0.72
C LEU A 199 3.28 -37.14 2.22
N GLN A 200 2.21 -37.50 2.92
CA GLN A 200 2.27 -37.84 4.35
C GLN A 200 2.60 -39.32 4.48
N LEU A 201 3.74 -39.64 5.07
CA LEU A 201 4.18 -41.01 5.34
C LEU A 201 4.21 -41.23 6.84
N HIS A 202 3.13 -41.80 7.37
CA HIS A 202 3.05 -42.18 8.78
C HIS A 202 3.87 -43.45 9.03
N ARG A 203 4.41 -43.58 10.26
CA ARG A 203 5.27 -44.71 10.66
C ARG A 203 4.55 -46.06 10.53
N TYR A 204 3.27 -46.07 10.87
CA TYR A 204 2.37 -47.20 10.67
C TYR A 204 1.33 -46.77 9.64
N ARG A 205 1.15 -47.58 8.60
CA ARG A 205 0.17 -47.36 7.53
C ARG A 205 -1.05 -48.22 7.77
#